data_AF-A0A968HI04-F1
#
_entry.id   AF-A0A968HI04-F1
#
_cell.length_a   1.000
_cell.length_b   1.000
_cell.length_c   1.000
_cell.angle_alpha   90.00
_cell.angle_beta   90.00
_cell.angle_gamma   90.00
#
_symmetry.space_group_name_H-M   'P 1'
#
loop_
_entity.id
_entity.type
_entity.pdbx_description
1 polymer ?
#
loop_
_entity_poly.entity_id
_entity_poly.type
_entity_poly.pdbx_seq_one_letter_code
_entity_poly.pdbx_strand_id
1 'polypeptide(L)'
;MSLIEGFTRTETLALTETTSSRLQYLEMKGLVIPERVSKSRKPTVIYTWEQILEIRAIKHLRQEISLQAVRKIVAFLNDSGFDDILRDKQLVVIDNEVFWIRQDWQDFPEKMPSAMKVAGKSGKGVGQYVLLVIPALTQVVNEVWEAARKSEVIDFDSFKQRAKVQYTKIVSG
;
A
#
# COMPACT_ATOMS: atom_id res chain seq x y z
N MET A 1 -21.80 21.88 -6.55
CA MET A 1 -20.33 22.01 -6.40
C MET A 1 -19.71 20.86 -7.18
N SER A 2 -18.78 21.11 -8.11
CA SER A 2 -18.07 20.01 -8.79
C SER A 2 -17.25 19.29 -7.72
N LEU A 3 -17.60 18.04 -7.41
CA LEU A 3 -16.75 17.19 -6.58
C LEU A 3 -15.41 17.07 -7.28
N ILE A 4 -14.34 17.55 -6.64
CA ILE A 4 -13.00 17.21 -7.06
C ILE A 4 -12.87 15.70 -6.79
N GLU A 5 -12.73 14.90 -7.84
CA GLU A 5 -12.52 13.46 -7.71
C GLU A 5 -11.12 13.21 -7.13
N GLY A 6 -11.03 13.00 -5.82
CA GLY A 6 -9.80 12.64 -5.13
C GLY A 6 -9.57 13.37 -3.81
N PHE A 7 -8.36 13.26 -3.30
CA PHE A 7 -7.95 13.70 -1.96
C PHE A 7 -6.86 14.76 -2.05
N THR A 8 -7.02 15.86 -1.33
CA THR A 8 -5.98 16.88 -1.20
C THR A 8 -4.75 16.31 -0.50
N ARG A 9 -3.64 17.06 -0.54
CA ARG A 9 -2.42 16.69 0.19
C ARG A 9 -2.66 16.46 1.69
N THR A 10 -3.44 17.33 2.35
CA THR A 10 -3.71 17.22 3.79
C THR A 10 -4.53 15.97 4.10
N GLU A 11 -5.56 15.71 3.31
CA GLU A 11 -6.38 14.49 3.43
C GLU A 11 -5.54 13.23 3.17
N THR A 12 -4.65 13.27 2.18
CA THR A 12 -3.73 12.17 1.87
C THR A 12 -2.83 11.84 3.05
N LEU A 13 -2.27 12.84 3.72
CA LEU A 13 -1.45 12.64 4.91
C LEU A 13 -2.23 11.98 6.05
N ALA A 14 -3.48 12.41 6.27
CA ALA A 14 -4.35 11.80 7.27
C ALA A 14 -4.70 10.34 6.92
N LEU A 15 -5.09 10.07 5.67
CA LEU A 15 -5.55 8.75 5.23
C LEU A 15 -4.43 7.71 5.12
N THR A 16 -3.23 8.13 4.74
CA THR A 16 -2.09 7.22 4.53
C THR A 16 -1.20 7.12 5.76
N GLU A 17 -1.43 8.00 6.76
CA GLU A 17 -0.60 8.12 7.96
C GLU A 17 0.90 8.18 7.62
N THR A 18 1.22 8.91 6.55
CA THR A 18 2.58 9.18 6.10
C THR A 18 2.99 10.60 6.43
N THR A 19 4.24 10.96 6.21
CA THR A 19 4.74 12.33 6.42
C THR A 19 4.80 13.11 5.11
N SER A 20 4.74 14.44 5.18
CA SER A 20 4.88 15.31 4.00
C SER A 20 6.19 15.06 3.24
N SER A 21 7.28 14.81 3.96
CA SER A 21 8.59 14.48 3.36
C SER A 21 8.58 13.14 2.64
N ARG A 22 7.92 12.11 3.20
CA ARG A 22 7.76 10.81 2.55
C ARG A 22 6.88 10.92 1.30
N LEU A 23 5.77 11.64 1.39
CA LEU A 23 4.86 11.87 0.26
C LEU A 23 5.57 12.61 -0.88
N GLN A 24 6.29 13.70 -0.57
CA GLN A 24 7.09 14.43 -1.56
C GLN A 24 8.15 13.54 -2.20
N TYR A 25 8.79 12.67 -1.42
CA TYR A 25 9.79 11.76 -1.95
C TYR A 25 9.19 10.74 -2.93
N LEU A 26 8.03 10.13 -2.62
CA LEU A 26 7.35 9.19 -3.52
C LEU A 26 7.06 9.84 -4.88
N GLU A 27 6.57 11.08 -4.85
CA GLU A 27 6.35 11.91 -6.03
C GLU A 27 7.66 12.19 -6.80
N MET A 28 8.71 12.61 -6.11
CA MET A 28 10.01 12.90 -6.71
C MET A 28 10.66 11.68 -7.37
N LYS A 29 10.31 10.47 -6.93
CA LYS A 29 10.78 9.20 -7.50
C LYS A 29 9.81 8.57 -8.49
N GLY A 30 8.70 9.23 -8.78
CA GLY A 30 7.69 8.73 -9.72
C GLY A 30 6.93 7.50 -9.22
N LEU A 31 7.06 7.14 -7.93
CA LEU A 31 6.35 6.00 -7.35
C LEU A 31 4.85 6.29 -7.20
N VAL A 32 4.49 7.56 -6.97
CA VAL A 32 3.11 8.03 -6.92
C VAL A 32 3.08 9.43 -7.53
N ILE A 33 2.32 9.64 -8.60
CA ILE A 33 2.29 10.92 -9.33
C ILE A 33 0.90 11.56 -9.19
N PRO A 34 0.70 12.54 -8.30
CA PRO A 34 -0.60 13.15 -8.10
C PRO A 34 -1.01 14.04 -9.28
N GLU A 35 -2.32 14.26 -9.39
CA GLU A 35 -2.90 15.19 -10.34
C GLU A 35 -2.78 16.64 -9.83
N ARG A 36 -2.57 17.57 -10.75
CA ARG A 36 -2.46 19.00 -10.45
C ARG A 36 -3.60 19.74 -11.12
N VAL A 37 -4.52 20.25 -10.31
CA VAL A 37 -5.70 20.97 -10.76
C VAL A 37 -5.43 22.48 -10.68
N SER A 38 -5.68 23.19 -11.80
CA SER A 38 -5.42 24.61 -12.10
C SER A 38 -4.07 24.93 -12.78
N LYS A 39 -4.10 25.95 -13.64
CA LYS A 39 -2.93 26.57 -14.30
C LYS A 39 -2.26 27.67 -13.45
N SER A 40 -2.61 27.79 -12.17
CA SER A 40 -2.07 28.84 -11.30
C SER A 40 -0.65 28.51 -10.82
N ARG A 41 0.07 29.51 -10.28
CA ARG A 41 1.43 29.33 -9.72
C ARG A 41 1.46 28.37 -8.51
N LYS A 42 0.31 28.06 -7.91
CA LYS A 42 0.15 27.09 -6.80
C LYS A 42 -1.00 26.13 -7.15
N PRO A 43 -0.75 25.13 -8.01
CA PRO A 43 -1.79 24.18 -8.39
C PRO A 43 -2.24 23.36 -7.18
N THR A 44 -3.53 23.04 -7.13
CA THR A 44 -4.09 22.13 -6.12
C THR A 44 -3.65 20.71 -6.45
N VAL A 45 -2.98 20.05 -5.52
CA VAL A 45 -2.50 18.67 -5.69
C VAL A 45 -3.57 17.71 -5.18
N ILE A 46 -4.02 16.81 -6.05
CA ILE A 46 -5.08 15.84 -5.80
C ILE A 46 -4.54 14.43 -6.02
N TYR A 47 -4.83 13.54 -5.08
CA TYR A 47 -4.46 12.12 -5.10
C TYR A 47 -5.71 11.29 -5.34
N THR A 48 -5.64 10.31 -6.23
CA THR A 48 -6.76 9.40 -6.45
C THR A 48 -6.86 8.37 -5.32
N TRP A 49 -8.01 7.69 -5.21
CA TRP A 49 -8.20 6.59 -4.27
C TRP A 49 -7.13 5.49 -4.44
N GLU A 50 -6.85 5.15 -5.68
CA GLU A 50 -5.82 4.20 -6.08
C GLU A 50 -4.44 4.59 -5.52
N GLN A 51 -4.11 5.88 -5.57
CA GLN A 51 -2.85 6.40 -5.03
C GLN A 51 -2.82 6.37 -3.50
N ILE A 52 -3.93 6.63 -2.82
CA ILE A 52 -4.01 6.48 -1.35
C ILE A 52 -3.65 5.06 -0.94
N LEU A 53 -4.21 4.06 -1.62
CA LEU A 53 -3.93 2.64 -1.35
C LEU A 53 -2.47 2.27 -1.64
N GLU A 54 -1.93 2.75 -2.77
CA GLU A 54 -0.52 2.51 -3.14
C GLU A 54 0.45 3.11 -2.12
N ILE A 55 0.23 4.36 -1.69
CA ILE A 55 1.05 5.01 -0.65
C ILE A 55 1.04 4.18 0.64
N ARG A 56 -0.12 3.63 1.03
CA ARG A 56 -0.25 2.84 2.26
C ARG A 56 0.40 1.47 2.13
N ALA A 57 0.29 0.80 0.99
CA ALA A 57 1.03 -0.43 0.69
C ALA A 57 2.55 -0.21 0.75
N ILE A 58 3.05 0.86 0.12
CA ILE A 58 4.47 1.23 0.20
C ILE A 58 4.88 1.56 1.64
N LYS A 59 4.05 2.24 2.43
CA LYS A 59 4.33 2.51 3.85
C LYS A 59 4.55 1.22 4.62
N HIS A 60 3.68 0.23 4.46
CA HIS A 60 3.77 -1.07 5.12
C HIS A 60 5.03 -1.83 4.70
N LEU A 61 5.28 -1.92 3.39
CA LEU A 61 6.50 -2.57 2.87
C LEU A 61 7.78 -1.92 3.45
N ARG A 62 7.78 -0.59 3.59
CA ARG A 62 8.91 0.18 4.14
C ARG A 62 9.15 0.02 5.64
N GLN A 63 8.25 -0.64 6.38
CA GLN A 63 8.54 -1.04 7.76
C GLN A 63 9.60 -2.14 7.77
N GLU A 64 9.62 -2.97 6.73
CA GLU A 64 10.48 -4.15 6.65
C GLU A 64 11.69 -3.95 5.72
N ILE A 65 11.56 -3.14 4.66
CA ILE A 65 12.65 -2.94 3.68
C ILE A 65 12.99 -1.48 3.41
N SER A 66 14.21 -1.27 2.92
CA SER A 66 14.64 0.05 2.46
C SER A 66 13.84 0.52 1.24
N LEU A 67 13.73 1.84 1.08
CA LEU A 67 13.10 2.45 -0.08
C LEU A 67 13.85 2.17 -1.39
N GLN A 68 15.16 1.94 -1.32
CA GLN A 68 15.93 1.50 -2.48
C GLN A 68 15.51 0.09 -2.92
N ALA A 69 15.19 -0.80 -1.98
CA ALA A 69 14.66 -2.12 -2.29
C ALA A 69 13.27 -2.02 -2.94
N VAL A 70 12.36 -1.17 -2.43
CA VAL A 70 11.07 -0.87 -3.07
C VAL A 70 11.25 -0.46 -4.54
N ARG A 71 12.18 0.46 -4.82
CA ARG A 71 12.46 0.90 -6.19
C ARG A 71 12.99 -0.22 -7.08
N LYS A 72 13.84 -1.10 -6.55
CA LYS A 72 14.34 -2.26 -7.29
C LYS A 72 13.22 -3.24 -7.62
N ILE A 73 12.24 -3.41 -6.73
CA ILE A 73 11.07 -4.26 -6.97
C ILE A 73 10.23 -3.68 -8.10
N VAL A 74 9.87 -2.40 -8.02
CA VAL A 74 9.09 -1.70 -9.07
C VAL A 74 9.80 -1.78 -10.43
N ALA A 75 11.11 -1.49 -10.45
CA ALA A 75 11.91 -1.59 -11.68
C ALA A 75 11.93 -3.02 -12.23
N PHE A 76 12.17 -4.02 -11.38
CA PHE A 76 12.18 -5.42 -11.77
C PHE A 76 10.83 -5.87 -12.36
N LEU A 77 9.71 -5.47 -11.76
CA LEU A 77 8.37 -5.80 -12.25
C LEU A 77 8.15 -5.23 -13.65
N ASN A 78 8.44 -3.94 -13.82
CA ASN A 78 8.30 -3.26 -15.10
C ASN A 78 9.22 -3.87 -16.18
N ASP A 79 10.50 -4.08 -15.87
CA ASP A 79 11.49 -4.69 -16.78
C ASP A 79 11.10 -6.13 -17.16
N SER A 80 10.36 -6.82 -16.30
CA SER A 80 9.86 -8.19 -16.54
C SER A 80 8.48 -8.22 -17.22
N GLY A 81 7.92 -7.07 -17.61
CA GLY A 81 6.63 -6.96 -18.28
C GLY A 81 5.41 -7.15 -17.37
N PHE A 82 5.59 -7.07 -16.05
CA PHE A 82 4.50 -7.07 -15.08
C PHE A 82 4.08 -5.64 -14.75
N ASP A 83 2.82 -5.48 -14.38
CA ASP A 83 2.33 -4.25 -13.75
C ASP A 83 3.13 -3.95 -12.46
N ASP A 84 3.54 -2.71 -12.27
CA ASP A 84 4.47 -2.28 -11.22
C ASP A 84 3.79 -1.72 -9.96
N ILE A 85 2.46 -1.78 -9.91
CA ILE A 85 1.62 -1.39 -8.78
C ILE A 85 1.77 -2.42 -7.66
N LEU A 86 2.15 -1.97 -6.46
CA LEU A 86 2.43 -2.87 -5.33
C LEU A 86 1.17 -3.19 -4.50
N ARG A 87 0.17 -2.29 -4.44
CA ARG A 87 -1.06 -2.51 -3.64
C ARG A 87 -1.85 -3.77 -4.04
N ASP A 88 -1.71 -4.22 -5.28
CA ASP A 88 -2.46 -5.35 -5.83
C ASP A 88 -1.65 -6.66 -5.76
N LYS A 89 -0.49 -6.65 -5.09
CA LYS A 89 0.42 -7.79 -5.01
C LYS A 89 0.60 -8.24 -3.57
N GLN A 90 0.61 -9.56 -3.38
CA GLN A 90 1.02 -10.17 -2.13
C GLN A 90 2.54 -10.31 -2.08
N LEU A 91 3.17 -9.36 -1.42
CA LEU A 91 4.62 -9.36 -1.20
C LEU A 91 4.94 -9.88 0.20
N VAL A 92 5.96 -10.71 0.33
CA VAL A 92 6.46 -11.25 1.60
C VAL A 92 7.93 -10.87 1.74
N VAL A 93 8.32 -10.39 2.92
CA VAL A 93 9.71 -10.03 3.21
C VAL A 93 10.31 -11.03 4.20
N ILE A 94 11.44 -11.65 3.85
CA ILE A 94 12.18 -12.59 4.71
C ILE A 94 13.65 -12.27 4.64
N ASP A 95 14.31 -12.04 5.79
CA ASP A 95 15.76 -11.77 5.86
C ASP A 95 16.24 -10.71 4.83
N ASN A 96 15.43 -9.67 4.62
CA ASN A 96 15.67 -8.56 3.67
C ASN A 96 15.50 -8.91 2.17
N GLU A 97 15.00 -10.10 1.86
CA GLU A 97 14.60 -10.54 0.53
C GLU A 97 13.09 -10.37 0.35
N VAL A 98 12.65 -10.08 -0.88
CA VAL A 98 11.23 -9.80 -1.17
C VAL A 98 10.72 -10.79 -2.20
N PHE A 99 9.67 -11.52 -1.82
CA PHE A 99 9.02 -12.54 -2.61
C PHE A 99 7.66 -12.01 -3.06
N TRP A 100 7.38 -12.06 -4.36
CA TRP A 100 6.03 -11.88 -4.87
C TRP A 100 5.36 -13.25 -5.00
N ILE A 101 4.29 -13.46 -4.21
CA ILE A 101 3.51 -14.68 -4.27
C ILE A 101 2.45 -14.51 -5.36
N ARG A 102 2.63 -15.19 -6.49
CA ARG A 102 1.61 -15.27 -7.56
C ARG A 102 0.57 -16.32 -7.11
N GLN A 103 -0.64 -15.89 -6.78
CA GLN A 103 -1.72 -16.82 -6.41
C GLN A 103 -2.76 -16.98 -7.51
N ASP A 104 -3.17 -18.22 -7.74
CA ASP A 104 -4.50 -18.58 -8.26
C ASP A 104 -5.47 -18.68 -7.07
N TRP A 105 -6.63 -18.01 -7.20
CA TRP A 105 -7.58 -17.76 -6.10
C TRP A 105 -8.37 -18.99 -5.61
N GLN A 106 -8.15 -20.19 -6.18
CA GLN A 106 -8.99 -21.37 -5.91
C GLN A 106 -8.55 -22.20 -4.69
N ASP A 107 -7.30 -22.08 -4.21
CA ASP A 107 -6.75 -22.98 -3.17
C ASP A 107 -6.67 -22.37 -1.76
N PHE A 108 -7.07 -21.10 -1.60
CA PHE A 108 -6.85 -20.32 -0.37
C PHE A 108 -7.52 -20.87 0.91
N PRO A 109 -8.71 -21.52 0.88
CA PRO A 109 -9.31 -22.08 2.08
C PRO A 109 -8.55 -23.27 2.67
N GLU A 110 -7.78 -24.01 1.87
CA GLU A 110 -7.22 -25.31 2.27
C GLU A 110 -5.70 -25.29 2.47
N LYS A 111 -4.97 -24.34 1.89
CA LYS A 111 -3.51 -24.27 1.96
C LYS A 111 -3.02 -22.85 2.19
N MET A 112 -2.84 -22.47 3.45
CA MET A 112 -2.07 -21.26 3.78
C MET A 112 -0.64 -21.38 3.22
N PRO A 113 -0.10 -20.35 2.53
CA PRO A 113 1.31 -20.35 2.14
C PRO A 113 2.17 -20.25 3.41
N SER A 114 2.73 -21.38 3.82
CA SER A 114 3.64 -21.48 4.95
C SER A 114 5.06 -21.58 4.42
N ALA A 115 5.89 -20.57 4.70
CA ALA A 115 7.32 -20.63 4.39
C ALA A 115 8.08 -21.11 5.64
N MET A 116 8.85 -22.19 5.50
CA MET A 116 9.68 -22.74 6.57
C MET A 116 11.12 -22.27 6.38
N LYS A 117 11.71 -21.64 7.40
CA LYS A 117 13.12 -21.24 7.37
C LYS A 117 14.00 -22.49 7.41
N VAL A 118 14.61 -22.85 6.28
CA VAL A 118 15.45 -24.07 6.15
C VAL A 118 16.95 -23.81 6.36
N ALA A 119 17.42 -22.57 6.22
CA ALA A 119 18.82 -22.19 6.44
C ALA A 119 18.97 -20.69 6.75
N GLY A 120 20.09 -20.29 7.37
CA GLY A 120 20.41 -18.88 7.63
C GLY A 120 21.79 -18.71 8.26
N LYS A 121 22.45 -17.57 8.01
CA LYS A 121 23.86 -17.30 8.40
C LYS A 121 24.16 -17.47 9.90
N SER A 122 23.15 -17.29 10.77
CA SER A 122 23.29 -17.42 12.23
C SER A 122 22.62 -18.67 12.81
N GLY A 123 21.99 -19.51 11.98
CA GLY A 123 21.21 -20.67 12.42
C GLY A 123 19.94 -20.35 13.23
N LYS A 124 19.67 -19.08 13.54
CA LYS A 124 18.55 -18.67 14.41
C LYS A 124 17.22 -18.77 13.64
N GLY A 125 16.25 -19.49 14.23
CA GLY A 125 14.90 -19.64 13.68
C GLY A 125 14.76 -20.69 12.58
N VAL A 126 15.76 -21.55 12.35
CA VAL A 126 15.63 -22.71 11.45
C VAL A 126 14.54 -23.66 11.97
N GLY A 127 13.66 -24.12 11.09
CA GLY A 127 12.52 -24.97 11.43
C GLY A 127 11.29 -24.21 11.95
N GLN A 128 11.35 -22.88 12.08
CA GLN A 128 10.18 -22.07 12.40
C GLN A 128 9.38 -21.79 11.13
N TYR A 129 8.07 -21.97 11.22
CA TYR A 129 7.12 -21.38 10.30
C TYR A 129 6.99 -19.90 10.63
N VAL A 130 7.23 -19.03 9.66
CA VAL A 130 7.04 -17.59 9.86
C VAL A 130 6.03 -17.07 8.84
N LEU A 131 4.98 -16.45 9.38
CA LEU A 131 4.00 -15.66 8.67
C LEU A 131 4.39 -14.20 8.85
N LEU A 132 4.85 -13.55 7.79
CA LEU A 132 4.91 -12.09 7.72
C LEU A 132 4.00 -11.66 6.57
N VAL A 133 2.74 -11.42 6.94
CA VAL A 133 1.69 -10.99 6.03
C VAL A 133 1.80 -9.49 5.87
N ILE A 134 2.22 -9.01 4.69
CA ILE A 134 1.87 -7.64 4.30
C ILE A 134 0.36 -7.59 4.20
N PRO A 135 -0.30 -6.60 4.81
CA PRO A 135 -1.75 -6.61 4.90
C PRO A 135 -2.36 -6.75 3.51
N ALA A 136 -3.31 -7.67 3.36
CA ALA A 136 -4.02 -7.85 2.10
C ALA A 136 -4.67 -6.52 1.69
N LEU A 137 -4.93 -6.31 0.39
CA LEU A 137 -5.58 -5.09 -0.09
C LEU A 137 -6.83 -4.74 0.73
N THR A 138 -7.65 -5.73 1.11
CA THR A 138 -8.81 -5.56 1.99
C THR A 138 -8.46 -4.98 3.36
N GLN A 139 -7.35 -5.40 3.97
CA GLN A 139 -6.87 -4.85 5.24
C GLN A 139 -6.38 -3.40 5.05
N VAL A 140 -5.63 -3.12 3.97
CA VAL A 140 -5.21 -1.75 3.63
C VAL A 140 -6.42 -0.84 3.42
N VAL A 141 -7.44 -1.30 2.70
CA VAL A 141 -8.71 -0.58 2.52
C VAL A 141 -9.35 -0.29 3.88
N ASN A 142 -9.55 -1.31 4.72
CA ASN A 142 -10.18 -1.14 6.03
C ASN A 142 -9.42 -0.17 6.94
N GLU A 143 -8.10 -0.22 6.93
CA GLU A 143 -7.28 0.73 7.66
C GLU A 143 -7.46 2.18 7.17
N VAL A 144 -7.54 2.41 5.85
CA VAL A 144 -7.83 3.75 5.31
C VAL A 144 -9.22 4.22 5.73
N TRP A 145 -10.22 3.32 5.72
CA TRP A 145 -11.57 3.61 6.20
C TRP A 145 -11.60 3.96 7.70
N GLU A 146 -10.83 3.25 8.52
CA GLU A 146 -10.68 3.55 9.94
C GLU A 146 -9.93 4.86 10.20
N ALA A 147 -8.89 5.16 9.41
CA ALA A 147 -8.20 6.44 9.46
C ALA A 147 -9.13 7.60 9.08
N ALA A 148 -9.99 7.42 8.07
CA ALA A 148 -11.01 8.38 7.70
C ALA A 148 -12.02 8.63 8.84
N ARG A 149 -12.50 7.57 9.50
CA ARG A 149 -13.42 7.68 10.65
C ARG A 149 -12.85 8.47 11.82
N LYS A 150 -11.54 8.34 12.07
CA LYS A 150 -10.86 8.94 13.23
C LYS A 150 -10.29 10.33 12.95
N SER A 151 -10.31 10.79 11.71
CA SER A 151 -9.65 12.04 11.32
C SER A 151 -10.56 13.25 11.51
N GLU A 152 -10.03 14.31 12.13
CA GLU A 152 -10.69 15.63 12.22
C GLU A 152 -10.62 16.41 10.90
N VAL A 153 -9.80 15.96 9.95
CA VAL A 153 -9.59 16.63 8.65
C VAL A 153 -10.49 16.05 7.57
N ILE A 154 -10.89 14.78 7.70
CA ILE A 154 -11.69 14.08 6.70
C ILE A 154 -13.17 14.23 7.04
N ASP A 155 -13.93 14.85 6.14
CA ASP A 155 -15.39 14.72 6.14
C ASP A 155 -15.77 13.29 5.72
N PHE A 156 -16.34 12.52 6.65
CA PHE A 156 -16.53 11.09 6.46
C PHE A 156 -17.60 10.76 5.40
N ASP A 157 -18.62 11.60 5.24
CA ASP A 157 -19.66 11.35 4.24
C ASP A 157 -19.18 11.66 2.82
N SER A 158 -18.41 12.74 2.65
CA SER A 158 -17.67 13.05 1.42
C SER A 158 -16.63 11.98 1.11
N PHE A 159 -15.94 11.44 2.12
CA PHE A 159 -14.99 10.34 1.95
C PHE A 159 -15.67 9.09 1.35
N LYS A 160 -16.84 8.67 1.85
CA LYS A 160 -17.57 7.50 1.33
C LYS A 160 -17.88 7.61 -0.16
N GLN A 161 -18.16 8.83 -0.64
CA GLN A 161 -18.45 9.07 -2.06
C GLN A 161 -17.19 9.02 -2.93
N ARG A 162 -16.04 9.44 -2.39
CA ARG A 162 -14.74 9.44 -3.09
C ARG A 162 -14.01 8.11 -3.01
N ALA A 163 -14.28 7.30 -1.98
CA ALA A 163 -13.77 5.96 -1.84
C ALA A 163 -14.49 5.03 -2.83
N LYS A 164 -13.77 4.55 -3.85
CA LYS A 164 -14.34 3.70 -4.92
C LYS A 164 -14.58 2.24 -4.50
N VAL A 165 -14.28 1.89 -3.24
CA VAL A 165 -14.39 0.52 -2.71
C VAL A 165 -14.97 0.58 -1.30
N GLN A 166 -15.93 -0.31 -0.98
CA GLN A 166 -16.58 -0.36 0.33
C GLN A 166 -15.72 -1.05 1.41
N TYR A 167 -15.87 -0.59 2.65
CA TYR A 167 -15.36 -1.28 3.83
C TYR A 167 -15.87 -2.73 3.87
N THR A 168 -14.95 -3.69 4.00
CA THR A 168 -15.32 -5.11 4.09
C THR A 168 -15.01 -5.61 5.48
N LYS A 169 -16.04 -6.00 6.24
CA LYS A 169 -15.87 -6.50 7.61
C LYS A 169 -15.05 -7.80 7.54
N ILE A 170 -13.84 -7.80 8.10
CA ILE A 170 -13.05 -9.03 8.25
C ILE A 170 -13.76 -9.85 9.32
N VAL A 171 -14.35 -10.97 8.92
CA VAL A 171 -14.87 -11.95 9.87
C VAL A 171 -13.65 -12.69 10.40
N SER A 172 -13.20 -12.32 11.60
CA SER A 172 -12.21 -13.09 12.34
C SER A 172 -12.88 -14.40 12.78
N GLY A 173 -12.59 -15.50 12.08
CA GLY A 173 -12.87 -16.86 12.52
C GLY A 173 -11.68 -17.41 13.29
#